data_AF-A0A813LUU3-F1
#
_entry.id   AF-A0A813LUU3-F1
#
_cell.length_a   1.000
_cell.length_b   1.000
_cell.length_c   1.000
_cell.angle_alpha   90.00
_cell.angle_beta   90.00
_cell.angle_gamma   90.00
#
_symmetry.space_group_name_H-M   'P 1'
#
loop_
_entity.id
_entity.type
_entity.pdbx_description
1 polymer ?
#
loop_
_entity_poly.entity_id
_entity_poly.type
_entity_poly.pdbx_seq_one_letter_code
_entity_poly.pdbx_strand_id
1 'polypeptide(L)'
;MFVEEIFNFYSSGLPARRPNSMNNYGIILNEIGLEPMIDELQQLLQPLGGLLWGSGPGTGWDGHHCFIVRYREGEDLGLDMHTDDSDVTFNVCLGLDFEGAGLQFCGIMGAANHRKHTNTFKHLKGHCVVHLGRKRHGADDISRGERLNMILWNHSSTYRKSDEYKDPPYEQEEGAPDEVCVSYTHDRDYGVFKEYPVGKERMKGRGWCPPKKFEYADFKPDTKPVSSSCRD
;
A
#
# COMPACT_ATOMS: atom_id res chain seq x y z
N MET A 1 24.66 -3.98 10.27
CA MET A 1 24.52 -2.51 10.39
C MET A 1 23.08 -2.02 10.28
N PHE A 2 22.45 -1.77 9.11
CA PHE A 2 21.08 -1.19 9.12
C PHE A 2 20.00 -2.09 9.74
N VAL A 3 19.85 -3.33 9.25
CA VAL A 3 18.89 -4.30 9.83
C VAL A 3 19.19 -4.60 11.31
N GLU A 4 20.46 -4.64 11.66
CA GLU A 4 20.91 -4.83 13.05
C GLU A 4 20.47 -3.69 13.95
N GLU A 5 20.52 -2.44 13.48
CA GLU A 5 20.03 -1.29 14.23
C GLU A 5 18.52 -1.35 14.49
N ILE A 6 17.74 -1.82 13.51
CA ILE A 6 16.30 -2.08 13.70
C ILE A 6 16.07 -3.09 14.85
N PHE A 7 16.86 -4.15 14.91
CA PHE A 7 16.77 -5.15 15.99
C PHE A 7 17.32 -4.65 17.34
N ASN A 8 18.33 -3.79 17.34
CA ASN A 8 18.81 -3.12 18.55
C ASN A 8 17.71 -2.22 19.13
N PHE A 9 17.02 -1.46 18.26
CA PHE A 9 15.88 -0.66 18.68
C PHE A 9 14.78 -1.51 19.30
N TYR A 10 14.38 -2.62 18.66
CA TYR A 10 13.41 -3.56 19.25
C TYR A 10 13.88 -4.09 20.61
N SER A 11 15.16 -4.46 20.73
CA SER A 11 15.75 -5.01 21.96
C SER A 11 15.85 -4.00 23.09
N SER A 12 15.89 -2.70 22.77
CA SER A 12 15.94 -1.63 23.76
C SER A 12 14.65 -1.50 24.57
N GLY A 13 13.51 -1.99 24.05
CA GLY A 13 12.20 -1.83 24.66
C GLY A 13 11.65 -0.39 24.65
N LEU A 14 12.29 0.51 23.89
CA LEU A 14 11.78 1.86 23.67
C LEU A 14 10.41 1.81 22.97
N PRO A 15 9.51 2.76 23.26
CA PRO A 15 8.20 2.79 22.65
C PRO A 15 8.31 3.07 21.15
N ALA A 16 7.52 2.34 20.36
CA ALA A 16 7.40 2.54 18.92
C ALA A 16 5.92 2.64 18.53
N ARG A 17 5.60 3.55 17.61
CA ARG A 17 4.26 3.59 17.01
C ARG A 17 4.17 2.56 15.90
N ARG A 18 2.95 2.07 15.66
CA ARG A 18 2.67 1.20 14.52
C ARG A 18 3.03 1.89 13.20
N PRO A 19 3.47 1.15 12.17
CA PRO A 19 3.97 1.74 10.93
C PRO A 19 2.93 2.55 10.16
N ASN A 20 1.69 2.05 10.09
CA ASN A 20 0.57 2.69 9.40
C ASN A 20 -0.77 2.17 9.95
N SER A 21 -1.88 2.47 9.26
CA SER A 21 -3.22 2.08 9.70
C SER A 21 -3.53 0.59 9.54
N MET A 22 -2.84 -0.12 8.64
CA MET A 22 -3.10 -1.50 8.25
C MET A 22 -2.06 -2.52 8.77
N ASN A 23 -0.81 -2.11 8.98
CA ASN A 23 0.24 -2.92 9.59
C ASN A 23 0.29 -2.69 11.11
N ASN A 24 0.24 -3.78 11.87
CA ASN A 24 0.30 -3.76 13.32
C ASN A 24 1.75 -3.84 13.84
N TYR A 25 2.66 -4.45 13.05
CA TYR A 25 4.02 -4.77 13.48
C TYR A 25 5.07 -4.10 12.59
N GLY A 26 5.98 -3.38 13.24
CA GLY A 26 7.02 -2.61 12.59
C GLY A 26 7.37 -1.34 13.37
N ILE A 27 8.19 -0.47 12.78
CA ILE A 27 8.61 0.80 13.38
C ILE A 27 8.72 1.90 12.33
N ILE A 28 8.44 3.14 12.72
CA ILE A 28 8.60 4.32 11.86
C ILE A 28 10.04 4.83 12.02
N LEU A 29 10.82 4.80 10.94
CA LEU A 29 12.24 5.18 10.97
C LEU A 29 12.43 6.66 11.30
N ASN A 30 11.50 7.51 10.85
CA ASN A 30 11.49 8.93 11.17
C ASN A 30 11.45 9.18 12.69
N GLU A 31 10.69 8.35 13.43
CA GLU A 31 10.44 8.56 14.86
C GLU A 31 11.50 7.96 15.77
N ILE A 32 12.45 7.19 15.23
CA ILE A 32 13.52 6.52 16.01
C ILE A 32 14.90 7.17 15.81
N GLY A 33 14.95 8.39 15.28
CA GLY A 33 16.17 9.15 15.07
C GLY A 33 16.88 8.88 13.74
N LEU A 34 16.25 8.15 12.82
CA LEU A 34 16.80 7.88 11.48
C LEU A 34 16.26 8.81 10.40
N GLU A 35 15.40 9.78 10.73
CA GLU A 35 14.85 10.77 9.77
C GLU A 35 15.93 11.45 8.91
N PRO A 36 17.05 11.98 9.45
CA PRO A 36 18.06 12.63 8.63
C PRO A 36 18.72 11.69 7.61
N MET A 37 18.83 10.39 7.93
CA MET A 37 19.34 9.39 6.99
C MET A 37 18.34 9.14 5.86
N ILE A 38 17.05 9.17 6.17
CA ILE A 38 16.00 9.04 5.15
C ILE A 38 15.89 10.30 4.29
N ASP A 39 16.11 11.49 4.84
CA ASP A 39 16.20 12.73 4.06
C ASP A 39 17.26 12.61 2.95
N GLU A 40 18.48 12.19 3.33
CA GLU A 40 19.58 11.96 2.38
C GLU A 40 19.24 10.85 1.36
N LEU A 41 18.61 9.75 1.82
CA LEU A 41 18.15 8.69 0.91
C LEU A 41 17.13 9.22 -0.10
N GLN A 42 16.14 10.01 0.32
CA GLN A 42 15.15 10.60 -0.57
C GLN A 42 15.82 11.48 -1.62
N GLN A 43 16.81 12.30 -1.24
CA GLN A 43 17.57 13.11 -2.20
C GLN A 43 18.30 12.26 -3.24
N LEU A 44 18.91 11.15 -2.82
CA LEU A 44 19.58 10.22 -3.73
C LEU A 44 18.62 9.50 -4.69
N LEU A 45 17.36 9.32 -4.29
CA LEU A 45 16.35 8.61 -5.09
C LEU A 45 15.62 9.52 -6.10
N GLN A 46 15.69 10.86 -5.97
CA GLN A 46 15.01 11.81 -6.87
C GLN A 46 15.22 11.50 -8.37
N PRO A 47 16.45 11.16 -8.85
CA PRO A 47 16.65 10.90 -10.27
C PRO A 47 15.87 9.69 -10.78
N LEU A 48 15.61 8.68 -9.94
CA LEU A 48 14.81 7.51 -10.32
C LEU A 48 13.35 7.89 -10.52
N GLY A 49 12.80 8.75 -9.67
CA GLY A 49 11.45 9.26 -9.82
C GLY A 49 11.27 10.01 -11.14
N GLY A 50 12.19 10.94 -11.43
CA GLY A 50 12.17 11.71 -12.66
C GLY A 50 12.32 10.84 -13.92
N LEU A 51 13.13 9.77 -13.85
CA LEU A 51 13.29 8.82 -14.95
C LEU A 51 12.03 7.99 -15.21
N LEU A 52 11.35 7.53 -14.14
CA LEU A 52 10.21 6.62 -14.25
C LEU A 52 8.90 7.36 -14.58
N TRP A 53 8.72 8.59 -14.09
CA TRP A 53 7.44 9.31 -14.19
C TRP A 53 7.54 10.77 -14.67
N GLY A 54 8.72 11.23 -15.08
CA GLY A 54 8.88 12.58 -15.65
C GLY A 54 8.44 13.68 -14.69
N SER A 55 7.90 14.78 -15.24
CA SER A 55 7.30 15.87 -14.46
C SER A 55 5.92 15.47 -13.96
N GLY A 56 5.82 15.09 -12.69
CA GLY A 56 4.57 14.59 -12.09
C GLY A 56 4.83 13.99 -10.70
N PRO A 57 4.27 12.80 -10.39
CA PRO A 57 4.45 12.19 -9.06
C PRO A 57 5.91 11.81 -8.77
N GLY A 58 6.75 11.70 -9.79
CA GLY A 58 8.16 11.32 -9.68
C GLY A 58 9.13 12.47 -9.36
N THR A 59 8.65 13.69 -9.12
CA THR A 59 9.54 14.87 -9.01
C THR A 59 9.31 15.72 -7.78
N GLY A 60 10.41 16.22 -7.22
CA GLY A 60 10.38 17.23 -6.17
C GLY A 60 9.82 16.69 -4.86
N TRP A 61 10.20 15.47 -4.49
CA TRP A 61 9.80 14.93 -3.20
C TRP A 61 10.43 15.76 -2.07
N ASP A 62 9.59 16.25 -1.17
CA ASP A 62 9.95 17.14 -0.07
C ASP A 62 9.35 16.72 1.28
N GLY A 63 8.67 15.57 1.30
CA GLY A 63 8.24 14.90 2.51
C GLY A 63 8.29 13.38 2.36
N HIS A 64 8.46 12.68 3.47
CA HIS A 64 8.42 11.22 3.48
C HIS A 64 7.84 10.64 4.76
N HIS A 65 7.37 9.41 4.63
CA HIS A 65 7.07 8.53 5.75
C HIS A 65 7.77 7.20 5.50
N CYS A 66 8.81 6.92 6.28
CA CYS A 66 9.62 5.73 6.11
C CYS A 66 9.48 4.81 7.30
N PHE A 67 9.17 3.54 7.03
CA PHE A 67 8.84 2.59 8.07
C PHE A 67 9.25 1.17 7.71
N ILE A 68 9.44 0.36 8.74
CA ILE A 68 9.62 -1.08 8.64
C ILE A 68 8.27 -1.75 8.81
N VAL A 69 7.99 -2.76 8.00
CA VAL A 69 6.92 -3.72 8.25
C VAL A 69 7.53 -5.09 8.50
N ARG A 70 6.99 -5.81 9.49
CA ARG A 70 7.39 -7.17 9.82
C ARG A 70 6.21 -8.11 9.64
N TYR A 71 6.48 -9.23 8.98
CA TYR A 71 5.55 -10.35 8.86
C TYR A 71 6.14 -11.58 9.54
N ARG A 72 5.35 -12.24 10.38
CA ARG A 72 5.76 -13.43 11.16
C ARG A 72 4.53 -14.20 11.65
N GLU A 73 4.69 -15.50 11.87
CA GLU A 73 3.71 -16.30 12.62
C GLU A 73 3.35 -15.66 13.98
N GLY A 74 2.05 -15.52 14.24
CA GLY A 74 1.51 -14.85 15.43
C GLY A 74 1.41 -13.33 15.33
N GLU A 75 1.91 -12.73 14.23
CA GLU A 75 1.80 -11.31 13.89
C GLU A 75 0.96 -11.14 12.61
N ASP A 76 1.22 -10.09 11.82
CA ASP A 76 0.69 -9.97 10.46
C ASP A 76 1.39 -10.99 9.54
N LEU A 77 0.65 -11.66 8.64
CA LEU A 77 1.23 -12.59 7.66
C LEU A 77 1.35 -11.99 6.27
N GLY A 78 0.44 -11.07 5.94
CA GLY A 78 0.34 -10.38 4.67
C GLY A 78 -0.44 -9.07 4.84
N LEU A 79 -0.84 -8.46 3.73
CA LEU A 79 -1.54 -7.19 3.73
C LEU A 79 -2.60 -7.16 2.62
N ASP A 80 -3.83 -6.87 2.99
CA ASP A 80 -4.98 -6.80 2.09
C ASP A 80 -4.78 -5.77 0.96
N MET A 81 -5.54 -5.87 -0.13
CA MET A 81 -5.46 -4.93 -1.25
C MET A 81 -5.71 -3.49 -0.80
N HIS A 82 -4.85 -2.57 -1.23
CA HIS A 82 -4.90 -1.15 -0.87
C HIS A 82 -4.14 -0.29 -1.90
N THR A 83 -4.15 1.02 -1.64
CA THR A 83 -3.25 2.01 -2.24
C THR A 83 -2.48 2.67 -1.11
N ASP A 84 -1.29 3.19 -1.40
CA ASP A 84 -0.53 3.94 -0.41
C ASP A 84 -0.96 5.40 -0.36
N ASP A 85 -0.88 6.02 0.82
CA ASP A 85 -0.80 7.47 0.91
C ASP A 85 0.64 7.89 0.58
N SER A 86 0.97 7.85 -0.71
CA SER A 86 2.24 8.31 -1.24
C SER A 86 2.02 8.78 -2.68
N ASP A 87 2.93 9.60 -3.19
CA ASP A 87 2.98 9.87 -4.62
C ASP A 87 3.76 8.73 -5.30
N VAL A 88 4.90 8.35 -4.70
CA VAL A 88 5.71 7.19 -5.09
C VAL A 88 6.15 6.41 -3.85
N THR A 89 5.99 5.09 -3.91
CA THR A 89 6.44 4.15 -2.90
C THR A 89 7.69 3.41 -3.37
N PHE A 90 8.69 3.34 -2.50
CA PHE A 90 9.80 2.41 -2.60
C PHE A 90 9.63 1.32 -1.55
N ASN A 91 9.58 0.07 -1.98
CA ASN A 91 9.39 -1.10 -1.12
C ASN A 91 10.61 -2.03 -1.23
N VAL A 92 11.50 -1.96 -0.23
CA VAL A 92 12.74 -2.72 -0.18
C VAL A 92 12.55 -3.96 0.68
N CYS A 93 12.81 -5.13 0.11
CA CYS A 93 12.88 -6.38 0.87
C CYS A 93 14.22 -6.45 1.60
N LEU A 94 14.23 -6.25 2.92
CA LEU A 94 15.44 -6.37 3.75
C LEU A 94 15.77 -7.85 4.04
N GLY A 95 14.80 -8.74 3.87
CA GLY A 95 14.98 -10.18 3.92
C GLY A 95 14.54 -10.77 5.25
N LEU A 96 15.51 -11.41 5.94
CA LEU A 96 15.37 -12.53 6.87
C LEU A 96 15.19 -13.88 6.12
N ASP A 97 14.60 -14.88 6.77
CA ASP A 97 14.33 -16.20 6.18
C ASP A 97 12.81 -16.41 6.13
N PHE A 98 12.24 -16.46 4.92
CA PHE A 98 10.81 -16.60 4.70
C PHE A 98 10.49 -17.30 3.37
N GLU A 99 9.27 -17.83 3.28
CA GLU A 99 8.69 -18.40 2.05
C GLU A 99 7.30 -17.80 1.77
N GLY A 100 6.94 -17.67 0.49
CA GLY A 100 5.68 -17.04 0.05
C GLY A 100 5.82 -15.53 -0.19
N ALA A 101 4.81 -14.76 0.20
CA ALA A 101 4.82 -13.28 0.18
C ALA A 101 4.85 -12.62 -1.22
N GLY A 102 4.02 -13.11 -2.15
CA GLY A 102 3.82 -12.47 -3.45
C GLY A 102 3.26 -11.04 -3.29
N LEU A 103 3.85 -10.08 -4.00
CA LEU A 103 3.33 -8.72 -4.10
C LEU A 103 2.43 -8.64 -5.33
N GLN A 104 1.13 -8.60 -5.08
CA GLN A 104 0.09 -8.57 -6.09
C GLN A 104 -0.17 -7.13 -6.52
N PHE A 105 -0.19 -6.87 -7.83
CA PHE A 105 -0.45 -5.55 -8.40
C PHE A 105 -1.68 -5.58 -9.30
N CYS A 106 -2.58 -4.64 -9.07
CA CYS A 106 -3.75 -4.37 -9.90
C CYS A 106 -3.56 -3.04 -10.66
N GLY A 107 -4.59 -2.49 -11.30
CA GLY A 107 -4.48 -1.22 -12.03
C GLY A 107 -4.26 0.02 -11.13
N ILE A 108 -4.19 1.19 -11.77
CA ILE A 108 -4.06 2.48 -11.09
C ILE A 108 -5.45 2.92 -10.63
N MET A 109 -5.60 3.33 -9.37
CA MET A 109 -6.85 3.84 -8.83
C MET A 109 -7.45 4.94 -9.73
N GLY A 110 -8.73 4.79 -10.10
CA GLY A 110 -9.45 5.67 -11.03
C GLY A 110 -9.42 5.21 -12.49
N ALA A 111 -8.51 4.33 -12.90
CA ALA A 111 -8.54 3.74 -14.24
C ALA A 111 -9.63 2.67 -14.35
N ALA A 112 -10.12 2.43 -15.58
CA ALA A 112 -11.17 1.45 -15.85
C ALA A 112 -10.81 0.03 -15.37
N ASN A 113 -9.51 -0.31 -15.37
CA ASN A 113 -8.98 -1.61 -14.97
C ASN A 113 -8.37 -1.63 -13.55
N HIS A 114 -8.68 -0.65 -12.69
CA HIS A 114 -7.98 -0.51 -11.39
C HIS A 114 -8.12 -1.73 -10.47
N ARG A 115 -9.20 -2.51 -10.59
CA ARG A 115 -9.41 -3.79 -9.88
C ARG A 115 -9.18 -5.04 -10.74
N LYS A 116 -8.37 -4.91 -11.80
CA LYS A 116 -7.88 -6.03 -12.60
C LYS A 116 -6.44 -6.34 -12.24
N HIS A 117 -6.13 -7.63 -12.13
CA HIS A 117 -4.78 -8.10 -11.85
C HIS A 117 -3.87 -7.78 -13.03
N THR A 118 -2.67 -7.29 -12.71
CA THR A 118 -1.68 -6.90 -13.73
C THR A 118 -0.39 -7.67 -13.59
N ASN A 119 0.07 -7.93 -12.37
CA ASN A 119 1.32 -8.64 -12.15
C ASN A 119 1.42 -9.18 -10.72
N THR A 120 2.27 -10.20 -10.53
CA THR A 120 2.70 -10.69 -9.23
C THR A 120 4.21 -10.65 -9.17
N PHE A 121 4.77 -9.93 -8.20
CA PHE A 121 6.20 -9.90 -7.98
C PHE A 121 6.58 -10.76 -6.78
N LYS A 122 7.55 -11.66 -6.96
CA LYS A 122 8.14 -12.40 -5.85
C LYS A 122 9.20 -11.54 -5.17
N HIS A 123 9.01 -11.22 -3.89
CA HIS A 123 10.02 -10.48 -3.15
C HIS A 123 11.35 -11.24 -3.08
N LEU A 124 12.43 -10.53 -3.39
CA LEU A 124 13.80 -11.01 -3.30
C LEU A 124 14.58 -10.09 -2.36
N LYS A 125 15.36 -10.69 -1.46
CA LYS A 125 16.18 -9.94 -0.50
C LYS A 125 17.13 -8.99 -1.24
N GLY A 126 17.15 -7.73 -0.82
CA GLY A 126 17.95 -6.66 -1.43
C GLY A 126 17.30 -5.99 -2.64
N HIS A 127 16.15 -6.47 -3.12
CA HIS A 127 15.44 -5.84 -4.22
C HIS A 127 14.49 -4.76 -3.71
N CYS A 128 14.39 -3.67 -4.49
CA CYS A 128 13.41 -2.63 -4.31
C CYS A 128 12.36 -2.71 -5.43
N VAL A 129 11.09 -2.71 -5.05
CA VAL A 129 9.98 -2.50 -5.97
C VAL A 129 9.53 -1.04 -5.83
N VAL A 130 9.45 -0.34 -6.95
CA VAL A 130 9.04 1.07 -6.98
C VAL A 130 7.73 1.18 -7.75
N HIS A 131 6.74 1.86 -7.17
CA HIS A 131 5.43 2.06 -7.81
C HIS A 131 4.79 3.37 -7.36
N LEU A 132 3.82 3.85 -8.14
CA LEU A 132 2.96 4.97 -7.72
C LEU A 132 2.15 4.56 -6.49
N GLY A 133 1.89 5.49 -5.56
CA GLY A 133 1.04 5.19 -4.39
C GLY A 133 -0.39 4.81 -4.78
N ARG A 134 -0.89 5.39 -5.87
CA ARG A 134 -2.19 5.06 -6.49
C ARG A 134 -2.24 3.66 -7.14
N LYS A 135 -1.11 2.96 -7.28
CA LYS A 135 -1.09 1.60 -7.82
C LYS A 135 -1.68 0.67 -6.78
N ARG A 136 -2.83 0.09 -7.10
CA ARG A 136 -3.50 -0.84 -6.21
C ARG A 136 -2.67 -2.11 -6.07
N HIS A 137 -2.40 -2.53 -4.84
CA HIS A 137 -1.55 -3.68 -4.56
C HIS A 137 -1.84 -4.31 -3.19
N GLY A 138 -1.35 -5.52 -2.98
CA GLY A 138 -1.49 -6.27 -1.73
C GLY A 138 -0.34 -7.27 -1.58
N ALA A 139 -0.10 -7.73 -0.36
CA ALA A 139 0.92 -8.72 -0.06
C ALA A 139 0.26 -10.03 0.37
N ASP A 140 0.54 -11.11 -0.36
CA ASP A 140 0.12 -12.45 0.05
C ASP A 140 0.76 -12.82 1.39
N ASP A 141 0.10 -13.72 2.11
CA ASP A 141 0.62 -14.24 3.36
C ASP A 141 1.98 -14.96 3.16
N ILE A 142 2.88 -14.77 4.12
CA ILE A 142 4.02 -15.66 4.27
C ILE A 142 3.53 -17.05 4.69
N SER A 143 4.18 -18.09 4.18
CA SER A 143 3.91 -19.49 4.53
C SER A 143 4.85 -20.02 5.61
N ARG A 144 6.03 -19.39 5.76
CA ARG A 144 7.03 -19.71 6.79
C ARG A 144 7.90 -18.50 7.07
N GLY A 145 8.40 -18.43 8.30
CA GLY A 145 9.55 -17.61 8.66
C GLY A 145 9.19 -16.19 9.07
N GLU A 146 10.13 -15.28 8.85
CA GLU A 146 9.97 -13.86 9.17
C GLU A 146 10.42 -13.05 7.96
N ARG A 147 9.65 -12.01 7.61
CA ARG A 147 9.96 -11.12 6.48
C ARG A 147 10.01 -9.68 6.98
N LEU A 148 11.07 -8.98 6.62
CA LEU A 148 11.25 -7.57 6.93
C LEU A 148 11.35 -6.73 5.66
N ASN A 149 10.53 -5.68 5.57
CA ASN A 149 10.58 -4.72 4.47
C ASN A 149 10.71 -3.30 5.00
N MET A 150 11.48 -2.47 4.29
CA MET A 150 11.47 -1.02 4.45
C MET A 150 10.59 -0.41 3.36
N ILE A 151 9.62 0.37 3.77
CA ILE A 151 8.71 1.09 2.89
C ILE A 151 9.01 2.59 3.06
N LEU A 152 9.26 3.26 1.94
CA LEU A 152 9.45 4.71 1.88
C LEU A 152 8.34 5.30 1.02
N TRP A 153 7.41 6.00 1.66
CA TRP A 153 6.43 6.82 0.98
C TRP A 153 7.02 8.20 0.71
N ASN A 154 7.09 8.57 -0.56
CA ASN A 154 7.55 9.90 -0.96
C ASN A 154 6.36 10.79 -1.30
N HIS A 155 6.46 12.05 -0.91
CA HIS A 155 5.48 13.08 -1.15
C HIS A 155 6.14 14.29 -1.80
N SER A 156 5.49 14.86 -2.80
CA SER A 156 5.85 16.11 -3.45
C SER A 156 4.76 17.13 -3.19
N SER A 157 5.05 18.12 -2.35
CA SER A 157 4.11 19.20 -2.07
C SER A 157 3.74 19.99 -3.32
N THR A 158 4.63 20.01 -4.33
CA THR A 158 4.35 20.62 -5.63
C THR A 158 3.36 19.79 -6.43
N TYR A 159 3.59 18.48 -6.56
CA TYR A 159 2.68 17.57 -7.26
C TYR A 159 1.30 17.57 -6.59
N ARG A 160 1.24 17.48 -5.27
CA ARG A 160 -0.01 17.46 -4.51
C ARG A 160 -0.85 18.75 -4.62
N LYS A 161 -0.25 19.85 -5.10
CA LYS A 161 -0.96 21.10 -5.42
C LYS A 161 -1.50 21.15 -6.85
N SER A 162 -1.03 20.27 -7.74
CA SER A 162 -1.45 20.20 -9.14
C SER A 162 -2.89 19.70 -9.29
N ASP A 163 -3.48 19.98 -10.45
CA ASP A 163 -4.79 19.47 -10.82
C ASP A 163 -4.76 17.94 -11.02
N GLU A 164 -3.65 17.39 -11.51
CA GLU A 164 -3.48 15.94 -11.69
C GLU A 164 -3.67 15.17 -10.37
N TYR A 165 -3.15 15.70 -9.26
CA TYR A 165 -3.33 15.08 -7.94
C TYR A 165 -4.73 15.34 -7.35
N LYS A 166 -5.26 16.56 -7.51
CA LYS A 166 -6.51 17.00 -6.87
C LYS A 166 -7.76 16.48 -7.58
N ASP A 167 -7.72 16.41 -8.90
CA ASP A 167 -8.81 15.94 -9.76
C ASP A 167 -8.26 14.93 -10.77
N PRO A 168 -7.78 13.76 -10.29
CA PRO A 168 -7.24 12.74 -11.16
C PRO A 168 -8.35 12.21 -12.08
N PRO A 169 -8.01 11.81 -13.32
CA PRO A 169 -8.98 11.20 -14.21
C PRO A 169 -9.60 9.97 -13.55
N TYR A 170 -10.91 9.86 -13.75
CA TYR A 170 -11.70 8.77 -13.21
C TYR A 170 -12.57 8.20 -14.32
N GLU A 171 -12.41 6.91 -14.58
CA GLU A 171 -13.09 6.17 -15.63
C GLU A 171 -14.09 5.20 -15.04
N GLN A 172 -15.11 4.85 -15.82
CA GLN A 172 -16.01 3.78 -15.45
C GLN A 172 -15.25 2.45 -15.49
N GLU A 173 -15.46 1.62 -14.48
CA GLU A 173 -14.85 0.30 -14.43
C GLU A 173 -15.32 -0.58 -15.59
N GLU A 174 -14.37 -1.26 -16.23
CA GLU A 174 -14.63 -2.06 -17.43
C GLU A 174 -15.46 -3.34 -17.15
N GLY A 175 -15.54 -3.77 -15.89
CA GLY A 175 -16.27 -4.96 -15.47
C GLY A 175 -16.05 -5.31 -14.00
N ALA A 176 -16.55 -6.47 -13.59
CA ALA A 176 -16.36 -6.99 -12.24
C ALA A 176 -14.86 -7.14 -11.90
N PRO A 177 -14.45 -6.93 -10.64
CA PRO A 177 -13.05 -7.04 -10.23
C PRO A 177 -12.53 -8.48 -10.32
N ASP A 178 -11.22 -8.63 -10.44
CA ASP A 178 -10.58 -9.94 -10.23
C ASP A 178 -10.52 -10.22 -8.72
N GLU A 179 -10.77 -11.46 -8.29
CA GLU A 179 -10.87 -11.80 -6.85
C GLU A 179 -9.60 -11.44 -6.05
N VAL A 180 -8.42 -11.49 -6.67
CA VAL A 180 -7.17 -11.07 -6.01
C VAL A 180 -7.14 -9.57 -5.71
N CYS A 181 -7.86 -8.77 -6.50
CA CYS A 181 -7.86 -7.31 -6.42
C CYS A 181 -8.92 -6.73 -5.48
N VAL A 182 -9.81 -7.54 -4.91
CA VAL A 182 -10.80 -7.07 -3.92
C VAL A 182 -10.24 -7.07 -2.49
N SER A 183 -10.68 -6.09 -1.71
CA SER A 183 -10.25 -5.78 -0.36
C SER A 183 -11.44 -5.78 0.60
N TYR A 184 -11.33 -6.48 1.71
CA TYR A 184 -12.39 -6.49 2.73
C TYR A 184 -12.45 -5.19 3.54
N THR A 185 -11.42 -4.35 3.41
CA THR A 185 -11.33 -3.04 4.06
C THR A 185 -11.66 -1.88 3.12
N HIS A 186 -11.44 -2.04 1.81
CA HIS A 186 -11.58 -0.97 0.82
C HIS A 186 -12.69 -1.18 -0.21
N ASP A 187 -13.29 -2.36 -0.36
CA ASP A 187 -14.40 -2.56 -1.31
C ASP A 187 -15.68 -3.06 -0.63
N ARG A 188 -16.82 -2.57 -1.14
CA ARG A 188 -18.16 -2.92 -0.62
C ARG A 188 -18.79 -4.11 -1.30
N ASP A 189 -18.29 -4.49 -2.46
CA ASP A 189 -18.69 -5.72 -3.14
C ASP A 189 -17.78 -6.89 -2.76
N TYR A 190 -16.87 -6.73 -1.78
CA TYR A 190 -15.98 -7.81 -1.33
C TYR A 190 -16.74 -9.10 -1.05
N GLY A 191 -17.83 -9.04 -0.27
CA GLY A 191 -18.66 -10.19 0.06
C GLY A 191 -19.38 -10.86 -1.11
N VAL A 192 -19.37 -10.27 -2.31
CA VAL A 192 -19.87 -10.89 -3.55
C VAL A 192 -18.83 -11.84 -4.14
N PHE A 193 -17.55 -11.57 -3.92
CA PHE A 193 -16.44 -12.31 -4.52
C PHE A 193 -15.73 -13.22 -3.52
N LYS A 194 -15.67 -12.85 -2.24
CA LYS A 194 -14.90 -13.55 -1.21
C LYS A 194 -15.62 -13.59 0.12
N GLU A 195 -15.34 -14.63 0.90
CA GLU A 195 -15.74 -14.69 2.29
C GLU A 195 -14.86 -13.76 3.15
N TYR A 196 -15.49 -13.06 4.10
CA TYR A 196 -14.76 -12.22 5.05
C TYR A 196 -13.82 -13.09 5.90
N PRO A 197 -12.55 -12.68 6.09
CA PRO A 197 -11.68 -13.37 7.05
C PRO A 197 -12.31 -13.34 8.44
N VAL A 198 -12.11 -14.43 9.20
CA VAL A 198 -12.66 -14.59 10.54
C VAL A 198 -12.34 -13.38 11.42
N GLY A 199 -13.36 -12.77 12.02
CA GLY A 199 -13.23 -11.59 12.89
C GLY A 199 -13.14 -10.25 12.15
N LYS A 200 -13.18 -10.25 10.81
CA LYS A 200 -13.20 -9.04 9.97
C LYS A 200 -14.59 -8.70 9.43
N GLU A 201 -15.63 -9.43 9.83
CA GLU A 201 -17.03 -9.24 9.38
C GLU A 201 -17.56 -7.83 9.70
N ARG A 202 -17.01 -7.19 10.75
CA ARG A 202 -17.32 -5.79 11.10
C ARG A 202 -16.95 -4.76 10.01
N MET A 203 -16.08 -5.12 9.08
CA MET A 203 -15.66 -4.27 7.97
C MET A 203 -16.69 -4.21 6.84
N LYS A 204 -17.67 -5.13 6.85
CA LYS A 204 -18.72 -5.22 5.84
C LYS A 204 -19.47 -3.89 5.67
N GLY A 205 -19.60 -3.44 4.42
CA GLY A 205 -20.25 -2.18 4.06
C GLY A 205 -19.49 -0.90 4.41
N ARG A 206 -18.26 -0.99 4.95
CA ARG A 206 -17.44 0.18 5.34
C ARG A 206 -16.38 0.56 4.31
N GLY A 207 -16.21 -0.24 3.25
CA GLY A 207 -15.26 0.03 2.18
C GLY A 207 -15.52 1.35 1.45
N TRP A 208 -14.53 1.76 0.67
CA TRP A 208 -14.64 2.87 -0.28
C TRP A 208 -15.65 2.53 -1.39
N CYS A 209 -16.21 3.57 -2.03
CA CYS A 209 -17.04 3.44 -3.23
C CYS A 209 -16.41 4.21 -4.38
N PRO A 210 -16.36 3.66 -5.60
CA PRO A 210 -16.38 4.51 -6.79
C PRO A 210 -17.66 5.37 -6.78
N PRO A 211 -17.62 6.62 -7.25
CA PRO A 211 -18.85 7.37 -7.54
C PRO A 211 -19.75 6.55 -8.47
N LYS A 212 -21.08 6.59 -8.28
CA LYS A 212 -22.03 5.70 -8.99
C LYS A 212 -21.85 5.65 -10.51
N LYS A 213 -21.55 6.79 -11.13
CA LYS A 213 -21.33 6.88 -12.59
C LYS A 213 -20.10 6.12 -13.09
N PHE A 214 -19.22 5.68 -12.19
CA PHE A 214 -18.00 4.96 -12.50
C PHE A 214 -18.03 3.50 -12.03
N GLU A 215 -19.11 3.05 -11.43
CA GLU A 215 -19.33 1.64 -11.12
C GLU A 215 -19.39 0.79 -12.41
N TYR A 216 -18.91 -0.46 -12.35
CA TYR A 216 -19.16 -1.42 -13.43
C TYR A 216 -20.66 -1.76 -13.50
N ALA A 217 -21.13 -2.14 -14.69
CA ALA A 217 -22.57 -2.23 -15.00
C ALA A 217 -23.43 -3.04 -14.00
N ASP A 218 -22.86 -4.11 -13.42
CA ASP A 218 -23.55 -5.01 -12.49
C ASP A 218 -23.10 -4.85 -11.04
N PHE A 219 -22.53 -3.70 -10.67
CA PHE A 219 -22.05 -3.45 -9.32
C PHE A 219 -23.16 -3.66 -8.28
N LYS A 220 -22.87 -4.51 -7.30
CA LYS A 220 -23.76 -4.81 -6.18
C LYS A 220 -22.98 -4.77 -4.88
N PRO A 221 -23.28 -3.85 -3.97
CA PRO A 221 -22.66 -3.89 -2.65
C PRO A 221 -23.19 -5.09 -1.87
N ASP A 222 -22.34 -5.70 -1.05
CA ASP A 222 -22.65 -6.87 -0.23
C ASP A 222 -23.61 -6.58 0.95
N THR A 223 -23.83 -5.30 1.23
CA THR A 223 -24.71 -4.73 2.24
C THR A 223 -25.21 -3.36 1.81
N LYS A 224 -26.34 -2.93 2.40
CA LYS A 224 -26.79 -1.54 2.25
C LYS A 224 -25.77 -0.60 2.91
N PRO A 225 -25.47 0.58 2.31
CA PRO A 225 -24.53 1.53 2.89
C PRO A 225 -24.88 1.86 4.34
N VAL A 226 -23.92 1.70 5.26
CA VAL A 226 -24.10 2.03 6.69
C VAL A 226 -24.06 3.55 6.92
N SER A 227 -23.59 4.34 5.95
CA SER A 227 -23.56 5.81 6.00
C SER A 227 -23.52 6.45 4.60
N SER A 228 -23.77 7.77 4.53
CA SER A 228 -23.65 8.65 3.35
C SER A 228 -22.22 8.84 2.83
N SER A 229 -21.34 7.88 3.07
CA SER A 229 -19.91 7.92 2.75
C SER A 229 -19.62 7.84 1.26
N CYS A 230 -20.61 7.48 0.44
CA CYS A 230 -20.52 7.53 -1.01
C CYS A 230 -21.29 8.76 -1.45
N ARG A 231 -20.54 9.81 -1.79
CA ARG A 231 -21.12 11.01 -2.39
C ARG A 231 -21.53 10.64 -3.82
N ASP A 232 -22.78 10.95 -4.16
CA ASP A 232 -23.28 10.87 -5.54
C ASP A 232 -22.47 11.78 -6.47
#